data_AF-R7NHA1-F1
#
_entry.id   AF-R7NHA1-F1
#
_cell.length_a   1.000
_cell.length_b   1.000
_cell.length_c   1.000
_cell.angle_alpha   90.00
_cell.angle_beta   90.00
_cell.angle_gamma   90.00
#
_symmetry.space_group_name_H-M   'P 1'
#
loop_
_entity.id
_entity.type
_entity.pdbx_description
1 polymer ?
#
loop_
_entity_poly.entity_id
_entity_poly.type
_entity_poly.pdbx_seq_one_letter_code
_entity_poly.pdbx_strand_id
1 'polypeptide(L)'
;MNELFKINDKTIYNIDTTVLYTSSYSYTDDAIYLINHNCIVITKERGIDSYEISDEIYAFFKEEELKNKKDLTELDYLKLKILSTLNKDDQVFVFFNVLTYLNQEFNEKLIAYLKQSQKRIINYTTEIEETLWLDYLIVIHEKEVIMEGKKEAVLQEEKILKKLGFSLPFIVELSKGLKYYQVVDKIYFNNVELVNDLWK
;
A
#
# COMPACT_ATOMS: atom_id res chain seq x y z
N MET A 1 -3.41 -12.38 16.54
CA MET A 1 -2.38 -11.65 15.78
C MET A 1 -1.47 -10.99 16.80
N ASN A 2 -0.15 -10.99 16.58
CA ASN A 2 0.77 -10.32 17.49
C ASN A 2 0.80 -8.82 17.19
N GLU A 3 0.82 -7.99 18.22
CA GLU A 3 0.99 -6.54 18.10
C GLU A 3 2.41 -6.21 17.61
N LEU A 4 2.50 -5.27 16.67
CA LEU A 4 3.75 -4.74 16.14
C LEU A 4 4.01 -3.32 16.68
N PHE A 5 3.01 -2.44 16.60
CA PHE A 5 3.08 -1.07 17.13
C PHE A 5 1.77 -0.65 17.78
N LYS A 6 1.85 0.30 18.72
CA LYS A 6 0.73 1.12 19.18
C LYS A 6 0.98 2.58 18.83
N ILE A 7 0.15 3.12 17.94
CA ILE A 7 0.29 4.49 17.43
C ILE A 7 -1.05 5.18 17.66
N ASN A 8 -1.11 6.23 18.49
CA ASN A 8 -2.34 6.98 18.73
C ASN A 8 -3.56 6.09 19.05
N ASP A 9 -3.43 5.21 20.05
CA ASP A 9 -4.44 4.22 20.47
C ASP A 9 -4.85 3.16 19.42
N LYS A 10 -4.27 3.19 18.22
CA LYS A 10 -4.41 2.17 17.18
C LYS A 10 -3.32 1.11 17.34
N THR A 11 -3.74 -0.14 17.22
CA THR A 11 -2.84 -1.30 17.21
C THR A 11 -2.52 -1.67 15.76
N ILE A 12 -1.24 -1.60 15.38
CA ILE A 12 -0.76 -2.22 14.14
C ILE A 12 -0.31 -3.64 14.49
N TYR A 13 -0.91 -4.63 13.86
CA TYR A 13 -0.52 -6.02 14.02
C TYR A 13 0.64 -6.40 13.10
N ASN A 14 1.34 -7.48 13.43
CA ASN A 14 2.38 -8.06 12.59
C ASN A 14 1.77 -8.82 11.38
N ILE A 15 1.11 -8.08 10.50
CA ILE A 15 0.50 -8.49 9.23
C ILE A 15 0.60 -7.32 8.24
N ASP A 16 0.72 -7.60 6.94
CA ASP A 16 0.82 -6.55 5.93
C ASP A 16 -0.49 -5.77 5.90
N THR A 17 -0.38 -4.48 6.18
CA THR A 17 -1.52 -3.65 6.56
C THR A 17 -1.62 -2.40 5.70
N THR A 18 -2.77 -2.20 5.06
CA THR A 18 -3.14 -0.90 4.51
C THR A 18 -3.88 -0.10 5.56
N VAL A 19 -3.48 1.16 5.74
CA VAL A 19 -4.15 2.16 6.56
C VAL A 19 -4.81 3.16 5.62
N LEU A 20 -6.10 2.99 5.41
CA LEU A 20 -6.91 3.92 4.63
C LEU A 20 -7.37 5.06 5.55
N TYR A 21 -7.00 6.28 5.24
CA TYR A 21 -7.35 7.44 6.06
C TYR A 21 -8.08 8.49 5.23
N THR A 22 -9.00 9.23 5.86
CA THR A 22 -9.64 10.40 5.22
C THR A 22 -8.70 11.60 5.23
N SER A 23 -8.84 12.52 4.27
CA SER A 23 -7.97 13.70 4.12
C SER A 23 -7.86 14.61 5.35
N SER A 24 -8.78 14.50 6.32
CA SER A 24 -8.71 15.14 7.63
C SER A 24 -7.62 14.59 8.56
N TYR A 25 -7.01 13.45 8.25
CA TYR A 25 -5.96 12.83 9.06
C TYR A 25 -4.56 13.29 8.63
N SER A 26 -3.79 13.82 9.59
CA SER A 26 -2.35 14.07 9.43
C SER A 26 -1.56 12.86 9.93
N TYR A 27 -0.80 12.23 9.05
CA TYR A 27 0.05 11.08 9.39
C TYR A 27 1.44 11.48 9.92
N THR A 28 1.70 12.78 10.12
CA THR A 28 3.03 13.28 10.50
C THR A 28 3.52 12.66 11.80
N ASP A 29 2.65 12.59 12.81
CA ASP A 29 2.98 12.00 14.11
C ASP A 29 3.28 10.49 13.99
N ASP A 30 2.51 9.77 13.16
CA ASP A 30 2.72 8.36 12.87
C ASP A 30 4.07 8.13 12.17
N ALA A 31 4.42 8.97 11.20
CA ALA A 31 5.69 8.88 10.48
C ALA A 31 6.88 9.08 11.43
N ILE A 32 6.82 10.11 12.30
CA ILE A 32 7.86 10.36 13.31
C ILE A 32 7.97 9.18 14.28
N TYR A 33 6.84 8.65 14.75
CA TYR A 33 6.82 7.48 15.61
C TYR A 33 7.51 6.29 14.95
N LEU A 34 7.17 5.98 13.70
CA LEU A 34 7.70 4.82 12.98
C LEU A 34 9.20 4.96 12.68
N ILE A 35 9.68 6.16 12.35
CA ILE A 35 11.12 6.45 12.22
C ILE A 35 11.85 6.14 13.54
N ASN A 36 11.32 6.60 14.68
CA ASN A 36 11.90 6.36 16.00
C ASN A 36 11.86 4.88 16.43
N HIS A 37 11.13 4.04 15.71
CA HIS A 37 11.03 2.59 15.92
C HIS A 37 11.75 1.78 14.83
N ASN A 38 12.76 2.37 14.17
CA ASN A 38 13.58 1.73 13.13
C ASN A 38 12.76 1.18 11.94
N CYS A 39 11.69 1.87 11.56
CA CYS A 39 11.01 1.58 10.31
C CYS A 39 11.65 2.36 9.16
N ILE A 40 11.66 1.77 7.96
CA ILE A 40 11.94 2.52 6.75
C ILE A 40 10.68 3.27 6.35
N VAL A 41 10.70 4.58 6.55
CA VAL A 41 9.57 5.46 6.23
C VAL A 41 9.81 6.17 4.90
N ILE A 42 8.91 5.94 3.95
CA ILE A 42 8.98 6.47 2.59
C ILE A 42 7.82 7.45 2.38
N THR A 43 8.19 8.73 2.32
CA THR A 43 7.32 9.87 2.01
C THR A 43 7.69 10.48 0.66
N LYS A 44 6.81 11.31 0.09
CA LYS A 44 7.10 12.06 -1.15
C LYS A 44 8.22 13.10 -0.98
N GLU A 45 8.49 13.55 0.25
CA GLU A 45 9.50 14.57 0.53
C GLU A 45 10.91 14.12 0.11
N ARG A 46 11.65 15.08 -0.45
CA ARG A 46 13.05 14.89 -0.88
C ARG A 46 13.92 14.68 0.35
N GLY A 47 14.62 13.55 0.41
CA GLY A 47 15.40 13.18 1.59
C GLY A 47 16.85 12.81 1.35
N ILE A 48 17.31 12.62 0.10
CA ILE A 48 18.63 12.03 -0.14
C ILE A 48 19.29 12.61 -1.40
N ASP A 49 20.53 13.07 -1.25
CA ASP A 49 21.39 13.61 -2.33
C ASP A 49 22.20 12.50 -3.05
N SER A 50 22.37 11.32 -2.45
CA SER A 50 23.09 10.16 -3.01
C SER A 50 22.41 8.82 -2.76
N TYR A 51 22.14 8.05 -3.81
CA TYR A 51 21.51 6.71 -3.72
C TYR A 51 22.53 5.61 -4.04
N GLU A 52 22.74 4.69 -3.09
CA GLU A 52 23.50 3.46 -3.33
C GLU A 52 22.53 2.33 -3.67
N ILE A 53 22.50 1.94 -4.95
CA ILE A 53 21.57 0.92 -5.48
C ILE A 53 22.38 -0.04 -6.35
N SER A 54 22.24 -1.36 -6.12
CA SER A 54 22.93 -2.37 -6.92
C SER A 54 22.34 -2.47 -8.33
N ASP A 55 23.16 -2.87 -9.30
CA ASP A 55 22.72 -3.10 -10.68
C ASP A 55 21.60 -4.13 -10.78
N GLU A 56 21.62 -5.14 -9.91
CA GLU A 56 20.60 -6.19 -9.80
C GLU A 56 19.22 -5.62 -9.43
N ILE A 57 19.17 -4.66 -8.50
CA ILE A 57 17.92 -3.99 -8.13
C ILE A 57 17.37 -3.21 -9.32
N TYR A 58 18.21 -2.42 -9.99
CA TYR A 58 17.77 -1.69 -11.18
C TYR A 58 17.21 -2.62 -12.25
N ALA A 59 17.89 -3.73 -12.52
CA ALA A 59 17.44 -4.72 -13.51
C ALA A 59 16.13 -5.41 -13.12
N PHE A 60 15.96 -5.78 -11.85
CA PHE A 60 14.73 -6.40 -11.35
C PHE A 60 13.52 -5.47 -11.54
N PHE A 61 13.68 -4.18 -11.21
CA PHE A 61 12.62 -3.20 -11.34
C PHE A 61 12.44 -2.66 -12.77
N LYS A 62 13.39 -2.91 -13.68
CA LYS A 62 13.48 -2.34 -15.04
C LYS A 62 13.67 -0.81 -15.04
N GLU A 63 14.55 -0.33 -14.17
CA GLU A 63 14.80 1.10 -13.92
C GLU A 63 16.26 1.50 -14.22
N GLU A 64 16.96 0.75 -15.08
CA GLU A 64 18.38 0.99 -15.41
C GLU A 64 18.63 2.37 -16.02
N GLU A 65 17.62 2.97 -16.66
CA GLU A 65 17.68 4.32 -17.20
C GLU A 65 17.96 5.38 -16.12
N LEU A 66 17.54 5.14 -14.87
CA LEU A 66 17.70 6.10 -13.77
C LEU A 66 19.17 6.32 -13.39
N LYS A 67 20.07 5.37 -13.68
CA LYS A 67 21.50 5.47 -13.35
C LYS A 67 22.19 6.66 -14.02
N ASN A 68 21.78 6.99 -15.23
CA ASN A 68 22.45 7.97 -16.10
C ASN A 68 21.55 9.16 -16.44
N LYS A 69 20.33 9.20 -15.90
CA LYS A 69 19.36 10.25 -16.17
C LYS A 69 19.84 11.56 -15.56
N LYS A 70 20.10 12.55 -16.42
CA LYS A 70 20.59 13.88 -15.99
C LYS A 70 19.52 14.70 -15.29
N ASP A 71 18.31 14.69 -15.84
CA ASP A 71 17.18 15.46 -15.35
C ASP A 71 16.18 14.52 -14.66
N LEU A 72 16.32 14.37 -13.34
CA LEU A 72 15.44 13.54 -12.51
C LEU A 72 14.17 14.32 -12.16
N THR A 73 13.02 13.71 -12.44
CA THR A 73 11.70 14.16 -12.02
C THR A 73 11.43 13.78 -10.56
N GLU A 74 10.38 14.35 -9.93
CA GLU A 74 9.96 13.95 -8.58
C GLU A 74 9.69 12.43 -8.47
N LEU A 75 9.11 11.84 -9.51
CA LEU A 75 8.85 10.41 -9.58
C LEU A 75 10.14 9.60 -9.63
N ASP A 76 11.14 10.06 -10.38
CA ASP A 76 12.45 9.39 -10.44
C ASP A 76 13.13 9.40 -9.06
N TYR A 77 13.09 10.54 -8.36
CA TYR A 77 13.61 10.61 -6.99
C TYR A 77 12.87 9.67 -6.03
N LEU A 78 11.54 9.56 -6.15
CA LEU A 78 10.77 8.63 -5.34
C LEU A 78 11.17 7.17 -5.62
N LYS A 79 11.32 6.79 -6.89
CA LYS A 79 11.80 5.46 -7.27
C LYS A 79 13.19 5.20 -6.70
N LEU A 80 14.15 6.11 -6.90
CA LEU A 80 15.51 5.99 -6.36
C LEU A 80 15.51 5.86 -4.84
N LYS A 81 14.69 6.65 -4.13
CA LYS A 81 14.50 6.55 -2.69
C LYS A 81 14.03 5.16 -2.29
N ILE A 82 13.00 4.63 -2.93
CA ILE A 82 12.50 3.27 -2.67
C ILE A 82 13.62 2.25 -2.93
N LEU A 83 14.21 2.24 -4.12
CA LEU A 83 15.20 1.24 -4.54
C LEU A 83 16.42 1.22 -3.60
N SER A 84 16.91 2.39 -3.16
CA SER A 84 18.06 2.50 -2.25
C SER A 84 17.81 1.93 -0.85
N THR A 85 16.54 1.79 -0.47
CA THR A 85 16.17 1.25 0.84
C THR A 85 16.00 -0.26 0.84
N LEU A 86 15.89 -0.89 -0.33
CA LEU A 86 15.52 -2.31 -0.44
C LEU A 86 16.57 -3.28 0.11
N ASN A 87 17.85 -2.89 0.14
CA ASN A 87 18.93 -3.72 0.70
C ASN A 87 19.11 -3.58 2.22
N LYS A 88 18.41 -2.63 2.85
CA LYS A 88 18.51 -2.44 4.31
C LYS A 88 17.87 -3.63 5.05
N ASP A 89 18.47 -4.00 6.18
CA ASP A 89 18.04 -5.12 7.02
C ASP A 89 16.76 -4.85 7.84
N ASP A 90 16.26 -3.60 7.79
CA ASP A 90 15.05 -3.21 8.49
C ASP A 90 13.85 -4.10 8.10
N GLN A 91 13.09 -4.49 9.11
CA GLN A 91 12.02 -5.48 8.96
C GLN A 91 10.71 -4.85 8.50
N VAL A 92 10.53 -3.53 8.63
CA VAL A 92 9.25 -2.86 8.38
C VAL A 92 9.42 -1.69 7.42
N PHE A 93 8.72 -1.76 6.29
CA PHE A 93 8.63 -0.70 5.29
C PHE A 93 7.27 -0.02 5.39
N VAL A 94 7.29 1.31 5.48
CA VAL A 94 6.10 2.14 5.61
C VAL A 94 6.04 3.13 4.46
N PHE A 95 4.96 3.08 3.70
CA PHE A 95 4.71 3.97 2.57
C PHE A 95 3.62 4.96 2.94
N PHE A 96 3.90 6.25 2.85
CA PHE A 96 2.91 7.30 3.16
C PHE A 96 2.42 7.98 1.88
N ASN A 97 1.31 7.47 1.36
CA ASN A 97 0.60 7.97 0.18
C ASN A 97 1.52 8.14 -1.03
N VAL A 98 2.51 7.26 -1.18
CA VAL A 98 3.51 7.32 -2.25
C VAL A 98 3.27 6.31 -3.36
N LEU A 99 2.60 5.19 -3.06
CA LEU A 99 2.40 4.13 -4.04
C LEU A 99 1.45 4.58 -5.18
N THR A 100 0.53 5.50 -4.89
CA THR A 100 -0.38 6.14 -5.86
C THR A 100 0.36 6.83 -7.02
N TYR A 101 1.59 7.29 -6.80
CA TYR A 101 2.38 7.97 -7.83
C TYR A 101 3.14 6.99 -8.73
N LEU A 102 3.24 5.72 -8.34
CA LEU A 102 3.98 4.69 -9.05
C LEU A 102 3.02 3.90 -9.96
N ASN A 103 3.56 3.32 -11.04
CA ASN A 103 2.75 2.47 -11.89
C ASN A 103 2.50 1.10 -11.23
N GLN A 104 1.46 0.40 -11.71
CA GLN A 104 1.05 -0.88 -11.18
C GLN A 104 2.17 -1.94 -11.23
N GLU A 105 2.91 -2.04 -12.35
CA GLU A 105 4.00 -3.02 -12.49
C GLU A 105 5.08 -2.82 -11.42
N PHE A 106 5.45 -1.57 -11.13
CA PHE A 106 6.44 -1.24 -10.11
C PHE A 106 5.94 -1.61 -8.71
N ASN A 107 4.70 -1.25 -8.38
CA ASN A 107 4.10 -1.57 -7.07
C ASN A 107 3.98 -3.08 -6.84
N GLU A 108 3.55 -3.84 -7.86
CA GLU A 108 3.46 -5.31 -7.79
C GLU A 108 4.85 -5.94 -7.53
N LYS A 109 5.88 -5.50 -8.26
CA LYS A 109 7.26 -5.96 -8.04
C LYS A 109 7.78 -5.58 -6.66
N LEU A 110 7.51 -4.36 -6.20
CA LEU A 110 7.94 -3.86 -4.90
C LEU A 110 7.35 -4.71 -3.77
N ILE A 111 6.04 -4.91 -3.78
CA ILE A 111 5.35 -5.71 -2.77
C ILE A 111 5.85 -7.16 -2.81
N ALA A 112 6.00 -7.74 -4.01
CA ALA A 112 6.53 -9.10 -4.15
C ALA A 112 7.96 -9.23 -3.60
N TYR A 113 8.84 -8.28 -3.92
CA TYR A 113 10.22 -8.26 -3.44
C TYR A 113 10.30 -8.17 -1.92
N LEU A 114 9.53 -7.27 -1.31
CA LEU A 114 9.48 -7.10 0.15
C LEU A 114 8.95 -8.36 0.84
N LYS A 115 7.87 -8.96 0.32
CA LYS A 115 7.32 -10.22 0.86
C LYS A 115 8.30 -11.38 0.74
N GLN A 116 8.97 -11.54 -0.40
CA GLN A 116 10.00 -12.58 -0.61
C GLN A 116 11.16 -12.41 0.37
N SER A 117 11.53 -11.16 0.65
CA SER A 117 12.57 -10.79 1.62
C SER A 117 12.10 -10.85 3.09
N GLN A 118 10.90 -11.38 3.36
CA GLN A 118 10.28 -11.47 4.70
C GLN A 118 10.11 -10.11 5.40
N LYS A 119 9.98 -9.03 4.63
CA LYS A 119 9.78 -7.67 5.14
C LYS A 119 8.29 -7.40 5.32
N ARG A 120 7.94 -6.74 6.41
CA ARG A 120 6.59 -6.26 6.73
C ARG A 120 6.30 -4.99 5.95
N ILE A 121 5.08 -4.90 5.41
CA ILE A 121 4.64 -3.74 4.64
C ILE A 121 3.48 -3.06 5.37
N ILE A 122 3.60 -1.75 5.54
CA ILE A 122 2.51 -0.88 5.99
C ILE A 122 2.30 0.20 4.92
N ASN A 123 1.10 0.29 4.37
CA ASN A 123 0.76 1.31 3.38
C ASN A 123 -0.28 2.28 3.93
N TYR A 124 0.08 3.52 4.16
CA TYR A 124 -0.85 4.60 4.45
C TYR A 124 -1.31 5.23 3.15
N THR A 125 -2.62 5.35 2.95
CA THR A 125 -3.16 5.86 1.68
C THR A 125 -4.51 6.53 1.84
N THR A 126 -4.81 7.45 0.92
CA THR A 126 -6.18 7.95 0.69
C THR A 126 -6.86 7.22 -0.48
N GLU A 127 -6.13 6.37 -1.21
CA GLU A 127 -6.61 5.73 -2.42
C GLU A 127 -7.23 4.36 -2.13
N ILE A 128 -8.52 4.22 -2.44
CA ILE A 128 -9.27 3.00 -2.17
C ILE A 128 -8.72 1.79 -2.94
N GLU A 129 -8.22 1.97 -4.16
CA GLU A 129 -7.68 0.87 -4.98
C GLU A 129 -6.48 0.17 -4.31
N GLU A 130 -5.66 0.91 -3.57
CA GLU A 130 -4.47 0.37 -2.90
C GLU A 130 -4.82 -0.55 -1.71
N THR A 131 -6.08 -0.54 -1.25
CA THR A 131 -6.55 -1.46 -0.20
C THR A 131 -6.56 -2.91 -0.65
N LEU A 132 -6.48 -3.18 -1.96
CA LEU A 132 -6.44 -4.54 -2.51
C LEU A 132 -5.06 -5.21 -2.37
N TRP A 133 -4.00 -4.44 -2.12
CA TRP A 133 -2.63 -4.94 -2.21
C TRP A 133 -2.14 -5.76 -1.01
N LEU A 134 -2.64 -5.45 0.19
CA LEU A 134 -2.18 -6.05 1.45
C LEU A 134 -3.30 -6.88 2.10
N ASP A 135 -3.03 -7.53 3.23
CA ASP A 135 -3.93 -8.55 3.77
C ASP A 135 -4.90 -7.99 4.82
N TYR A 136 -4.45 -6.98 5.56
CA TYR A 136 -5.21 -6.31 6.61
C TYR A 136 -5.52 -4.86 6.22
N LEU A 137 -6.70 -4.38 6.61
CA LEU A 137 -7.13 -3.02 6.35
C LEU A 137 -7.57 -2.37 7.66
N ILE A 138 -7.05 -1.17 7.93
CA ILE A 138 -7.49 -0.29 9.00
C ILE A 138 -8.03 0.99 8.38
N VAL A 139 -9.25 1.38 8.73
CA VAL A 139 -9.90 2.60 8.25
C VAL A 139 -9.93 3.64 9.36
N ILE A 140 -9.34 4.81 9.08
CA ILE A 140 -9.21 5.92 10.04
C ILE A 140 -9.99 7.14 9.56
N HIS A 141 -10.73 7.75 10.48
CA HIS A 141 -11.39 9.03 10.29
C HIS A 141 -11.17 9.91 11.53
N GLU A 142 -10.72 11.15 11.36
CA GLU A 142 -10.53 12.12 12.45
C GLU A 142 -9.73 11.60 13.66
N LYS A 143 -8.73 10.73 13.39
CA LYS A 143 -7.85 10.03 14.37
C LYS A 143 -8.44 8.81 15.07
N GLU A 144 -9.67 8.42 14.74
CA GLU A 144 -10.30 7.22 15.28
C GLU A 144 -10.25 6.07 14.29
N VAL A 145 -10.00 4.85 14.79
CA VAL A 145 -10.18 3.62 14.02
C VAL A 145 -11.67 3.32 13.93
N ILE A 146 -12.23 3.49 12.74
CA ILE A 146 -13.67 3.27 12.50
C ILE A 146 -13.96 1.78 12.33
N MET A 147 -13.07 1.08 11.63
CA MET A 147 -13.13 -0.37 11.46
C MET A 147 -11.77 -0.92 11.04
N GLU A 148 -11.53 -2.18 11.37
CA GLU A 148 -10.34 -2.91 10.95
C GLU A 148 -10.61 -4.40 10.80
N GLY A 149 -9.79 -5.08 10.02
CA GLY A 149 -9.91 -6.52 9.79
C GLY A 149 -9.18 -6.98 8.55
N LYS A 150 -9.44 -8.22 8.14
CA LYS A 150 -9.05 -8.70 6.81
C LYS A 150 -9.67 -7.79 5.75
N LYS A 151 -8.90 -7.43 4.71
CA LYS A 151 -9.38 -6.49 3.68
C LYS A 151 -10.72 -6.89 3.08
N GLU A 152 -10.97 -8.18 2.89
CA GLU A 152 -12.17 -8.70 2.24
C GLU A 152 -13.42 -8.48 3.11
N ALA A 153 -13.26 -8.54 4.44
CA ALA A 153 -14.36 -8.28 5.37
C ALA A 153 -14.63 -6.77 5.48
N VAL A 154 -13.58 -5.96 5.60
CA VAL A 154 -13.71 -4.50 5.69
C VAL A 154 -14.31 -3.90 4.42
N LEU A 155 -13.91 -4.38 3.24
CA LEU A 155 -14.46 -3.94 1.94
C LEU A 155 -15.91 -4.41 1.70
N GLN A 156 -16.44 -5.33 2.50
CA GLN A 156 -17.86 -5.66 2.47
C GLN A 156 -18.73 -4.60 3.19
N GLU A 157 -18.15 -3.82 4.10
CA GLU A 157 -18.81 -2.73 4.84
C GLU A 157 -18.98 -1.45 4.00
N GLU A 158 -19.52 -1.61 2.79
CA GLU A 158 -19.69 -0.54 1.79
C GLU A 158 -20.47 0.67 2.32
N LYS A 159 -21.49 0.44 3.16
CA LYS A 159 -22.28 1.52 3.74
C LYS A 159 -21.44 2.43 4.64
N ILE A 160 -20.47 1.86 5.35
CA ILE A 160 -19.57 2.62 6.22
C ILE A 160 -18.55 3.37 5.35
N LEU A 161 -17.90 2.68 4.40
CA LEU A 161 -16.95 3.30 3.46
C LEU A 161 -17.55 4.49 2.70
N LYS A 162 -18.76 4.32 2.15
CA LYS A 162 -19.48 5.40 1.44
C LYS A 162 -19.81 6.60 2.33
N LYS A 163 -20.16 6.37 3.60
CA LYS A 163 -20.39 7.47 4.56
C LYS A 163 -19.11 8.24 4.87
N LEU A 164 -17.96 7.59 4.82
CA LEU A 164 -16.64 8.21 4.98
C LEU A 164 -16.12 8.88 3.70
N GLY A 165 -16.88 8.80 2.59
CA GLY A 165 -16.53 9.41 1.30
C GLY A 165 -15.75 8.49 0.36
N PHE A 166 -15.56 7.22 0.69
CA PHE A 166 -14.90 6.25 -0.18
C PHE A 166 -15.91 5.48 -1.05
N SER A 167 -15.58 5.28 -2.32
CA SER A 167 -16.18 4.21 -3.12
C SER A 167 -15.62 2.85 -2.68
N LEU A 168 -15.97 1.78 -3.40
CA LEU A 168 -15.22 0.53 -3.32
C LEU A 168 -14.12 0.53 -4.38
N PRO A 169 -13.08 -0.31 -4.25
CA PRO A 169 -12.19 -0.59 -5.36
C PRO A 169 -12.99 -1.10 -6.56
N PHE A 170 -12.59 -0.71 -7.77
CA PHE A 170 -13.31 -0.95 -9.01
C PHE A 170 -13.71 -2.42 -9.19
N ILE A 171 -12.78 -3.35 -8.93
CA ILE A 171 -13.04 -4.78 -9.10
C ILE A 171 -14.07 -5.32 -8.10
N VAL A 172 -14.11 -4.75 -6.90
CA VAL A 172 -15.06 -5.14 -5.85
C VAL A 172 -16.45 -4.61 -6.20
N GLU A 173 -16.54 -3.37 -6.66
CA GLU A 173 -17.79 -2.78 -7.13
C GLU A 173 -18.35 -3.53 -8.35
N LEU A 174 -17.50 -3.80 -9.35
CA LEU A 174 -17.87 -4.55 -10.55
C LEU A 174 -18.36 -5.96 -10.20
N SER A 175 -17.61 -6.71 -9.39
CA SER A 175 -17.99 -8.07 -9.02
C SER A 175 -19.27 -8.13 -8.17
N LYS A 176 -19.52 -7.12 -7.32
CA LYS A 176 -20.81 -6.96 -6.64
C LYS A 176 -21.97 -6.78 -7.62
N GLY A 177 -21.79 -5.93 -8.64
CA GLY A 177 -22.77 -5.74 -9.71
C GLY A 177 -23.04 -7.04 -10.46
N LEU A 178 -21.99 -7.73 -10.91
CA LEU A 178 -22.11 -9.01 -11.61
C LEU A 178 -22.80 -10.07 -10.75
N LYS A 179 -22.49 -10.14 -9.46
CA LYS A 179 -23.16 -11.03 -8.51
C LYS A 179 -24.64 -10.70 -8.35
N TYR A 180 -25.01 -9.42 -8.29
CA TYR A 180 -26.41 -9.00 -8.22
C TYR A 180 -27.22 -9.50 -9.43
N TYR A 181 -26.61 -9.48 -10.62
CA TYR A 181 -27.20 -10.03 -11.84
C TYR A 181 -27.00 -11.55 -12.01
N GLN A 182 -26.46 -12.24 -11.00
CA GLN A 182 -26.22 -13.69 -11.01
C GLN A 182 -25.29 -14.15 -12.14
N VAL A 183 -24.39 -13.26 -12.60
CA VAL A 183 -23.34 -13.59 -13.58
C VAL A 183 -22.17 -14.32 -12.91
N VAL A 184 -21.91 -14.02 -11.64
CA VAL A 184 -20.92 -14.70 -10.80
C VAL A 184 -21.50 -14.97 -9.40
N ASP A 185 -20.98 -15.97 -8.68
CA ASP A 185 -21.54 -16.39 -7.39
C ASP A 185 -20.93 -15.69 -6.16
N LYS A 186 -19.79 -15.01 -6.34
CA LYS A 186 -19.03 -14.38 -5.26
C LYS A 186 -18.48 -13.01 -5.64
N ILE A 187 -18.04 -12.28 -4.61
CA ILE A 187 -17.33 -11.00 -4.77
C ILE A 187 -15.85 -11.30 -5.00
N TYR A 188 -15.23 -10.56 -5.90
CA TYR A 188 -13.82 -10.70 -6.28
C TYR A 188 -13.04 -9.47 -5.84
N PHE A 189 -11.78 -9.71 -5.43
CA PHE A 189 -10.83 -8.68 -4.99
C PHE A 189 -9.60 -8.60 -5.90
N ASN A 190 -9.59 -9.37 -6.98
CA ASN A 190 -8.51 -9.43 -7.95
C ASN A 190 -9.09 -9.58 -9.36
N ASN A 191 -8.60 -8.76 -10.29
CA ASN A 191 -9.01 -8.76 -11.70
C ASN A 191 -8.83 -10.14 -12.35
N VAL A 192 -7.69 -10.79 -12.11
CA VAL A 192 -7.37 -12.10 -12.71
C VAL A 192 -8.38 -13.16 -12.29
N GLU A 193 -8.75 -13.18 -11.01
CA GLU A 193 -9.72 -14.14 -10.50
C GLU A 193 -11.11 -13.93 -11.09
N LEU A 194 -11.57 -12.67 -11.21
CA LEU A 194 -12.87 -12.37 -11.82
C LEU A 194 -12.89 -12.76 -13.30
N VAL A 195 -11.87 -12.37 -14.07
CA VAL A 195 -11.78 -12.68 -15.50
C VAL A 195 -11.76 -14.18 -15.71
N ASN A 196 -10.97 -14.92 -14.93
CA ASN A 196 -10.93 -16.39 -15.02
C ASN A 196 -12.27 -17.06 -14.72
N ASP A 197 -13.14 -16.44 -13.92
CA ASP A 197 -14.47 -16.96 -13.64
C ASP A 197 -15.46 -16.65 -14.78
N LEU A 198 -15.38 -15.46 -15.37
CA LEU A 198 -16.25 -15.02 -16.47
C LEU A 198 -16.00 -15.74 -17.80
N TRP A 199 -14.79 -16.28 -17.99
CA TRP A 199 -14.39 -16.98 -19.23
C TRP A 199 -14.61 -18.50 -19.20
N LYS A 200 -15.22 -19.04 -18.13
CA LYS A 200 -15.64 -20.45 -18.07
C LYS A 200 -16.89 -20.69 -18.90
#